data_AF-A0A810Q619-F1
#
_entry.id   AF-A0A810Q619-F1
#
_cell.length_a   1.000
_cell.length_b   1.000
_cell.length_c   1.000
_cell.angle_alpha   90.00
_cell.angle_beta   90.00
_cell.angle_gamma   90.00
#
_symmetry.space_group_name_H-M   'P 1'
#
loop_
_entity.id
_entity.type
_entity.pdbx_description
1 polymer ?
#
loop_
_entity_poly.entity_id
_entity_poly.type
_entity_poly.pdbx_seq_one_letter_code
_entity_poly.pdbx_strand_id
1 'polypeptide(L)'
;MGKERNVPWEEILRRRKEGETARALAEEFGVSVESVYKRGQRERLEQRGSLQQAARNLCRSAGSMVAQMEDMDAKELKELTALLRELVTLEERTDKGPETVKVVLAKEAEEWSR
;
A
#
# COMPACT_ATOMS: atom_id res chain seq x y z
N MET A 1 -8.14 17.18 -24.06
CA MET A 1 -8.85 16.51 -22.94
C MET A 1 -8.85 15.00 -23.23
N GLY A 2 -7.70 14.35 -23.13
CA GLY A 2 -7.39 13.15 -23.92
C GLY A 2 -7.20 11.87 -23.09
N LYS A 3 -7.88 10.80 -23.51
CA LYS A 3 -7.63 9.36 -23.28
C LYS A 3 -7.56 8.79 -21.86
N GLU A 4 -7.18 9.55 -20.83
CA GLU A 4 -7.00 9.01 -19.46
C GLU A 4 -8.31 8.60 -18.77
N ARG A 5 -9.46 9.19 -19.13
CA ARG A 5 -10.75 8.93 -18.47
C ARG A 5 -11.35 7.55 -18.76
N ASN A 6 -10.79 6.78 -19.69
CA ASN A 6 -11.35 5.49 -20.10
C ASN A 6 -10.36 4.31 -19.97
N VAL A 7 -9.22 4.53 -19.30
CA VAL A 7 -8.26 3.45 -19.04
C VAL A 7 -8.72 2.69 -17.80
N PRO A 8 -8.85 1.34 -17.86
CA PRO A 8 -9.28 0.52 -16.74
C PRO A 8 -8.12 0.32 -15.75
N TRP A 9 -7.74 1.39 -15.05
CA TRP A 9 -6.57 1.38 -14.16
C TRP A 9 -6.68 0.38 -13.01
N GLU A 10 -7.88 0.12 -12.49
CA GLU A 10 -8.09 -0.89 -11.44
C GLU A 10 -7.69 -2.28 -11.90
N GLU A 11 -8.07 -2.65 -13.12
CA GLU A 11 -7.74 -3.94 -13.73
C GLU A 11 -6.25 -4.06 -14.03
N ILE A 12 -5.65 -3.02 -14.61
CA ILE A 12 -4.20 -2.97 -14.90
C ILE A 12 -3.40 -3.17 -13.60
N LEU A 13 -3.80 -2.50 -12.51
CA LEU A 13 -3.10 -2.59 -11.23
C LEU A 13 -3.32 -3.95 -10.56
N ARG A 14 -4.51 -4.55 -10.71
CA ARG A 14 -4.81 -5.91 -10.22
C ARG A 14 -3.92 -6.95 -10.92
N ARG A 15 -3.91 -6.97 -12.25
CA ARG A 15 -3.07 -7.89 -13.05
C ARG A 15 -1.57 -7.70 -12.78
N ARG A 16 -1.13 -6.46 -12.56
CA ARG A 16 0.25 -6.16 -12.12
C ARG A 16 0.58 -6.75 -10.75
N LYS A 17 -0.37 -6.78 -9.81
CA LYS A 17 -0.21 -7.46 -8.50
C LYS A 17 -0.18 -8.98 -8.65
N GLU A 18 -0.84 -9.52 -9.67
CA GLU A 18 -0.84 -10.95 -10.03
C GLU A 18 0.44 -11.40 -10.76
N GLY A 19 1.33 -10.46 -11.09
CA GLY A 19 2.66 -10.74 -11.63
C GLY A 19 2.85 -10.32 -13.09
N GLU A 20 1.84 -9.77 -13.75
CA GLU A 20 1.99 -9.31 -15.13
C GLU A 20 2.89 -8.09 -15.27
N THR A 21 3.65 -8.08 -16.36
CA THR A 21 4.63 -7.01 -16.60
C THR A 21 3.95 -5.73 -17.03
N ALA A 22 4.49 -4.58 -16.60
CA ALA A 22 3.99 -3.27 -17.01
C ALA A 22 4.07 -3.07 -18.55
N ARG A 23 4.97 -3.78 -19.23
CA ARG A 23 5.12 -3.74 -20.68
C ARG A 23 3.96 -4.44 -21.40
N ALA A 24 3.62 -5.66 -20.98
CA ALA A 24 2.48 -6.40 -21.54
C ALA A 24 1.16 -5.63 -21.32
N LEU A 25 0.96 -5.11 -20.11
CA LEU A 25 -0.24 -4.32 -19.78
C LEU A 25 -0.28 -3.00 -20.55
N ALA A 26 0.86 -2.34 -20.76
CA ALA A 26 0.91 -1.12 -21.55
C ALA A 26 0.49 -1.35 -23.01
N GLU A 27 1.00 -2.42 -23.61
CA GLU A 27 0.68 -2.82 -24.98
C GLU A 27 -0.79 -3.20 -25.13
N GLU A 28 -1.31 -4.06 -24.25
CA GLU A 28 -2.70 -4.53 -24.30
C GLU A 28 -3.71 -3.39 -24.13
N PHE A 29 -3.47 -2.50 -23.17
CA PHE A 29 -4.39 -1.41 -22.84
C PHE A 29 -4.11 -0.11 -23.63
N GLY A 30 -3.14 -0.12 -24.55
CA GLY A 30 -2.81 1.03 -25.39
C GLY A 30 -2.32 2.25 -24.60
N VAL A 31 -1.63 2.02 -23.49
CA VAL A 31 -1.05 3.07 -22.63
C VAL A 31 0.47 3.00 -22.64
N SER A 32 1.15 4.05 -22.19
CA SER A 32 2.60 3.98 -22.03
C SER A 32 2.96 3.17 -20.78
N VAL A 33 4.10 2.47 -20.84
CA VAL A 33 4.69 1.78 -19.68
C VAL A 33 4.90 2.73 -18.51
N GLU A 34 5.32 3.97 -18.79
CA GLU A 34 5.49 5.02 -17.79
C GLU A 34 4.19 5.35 -17.05
N SER A 35 3.06 5.41 -17.75
CA SER A 35 1.75 5.68 -17.13
C SER A 35 1.34 4.57 -16.18
N VAL A 36 1.62 3.30 -16.51
CA VAL A 36 1.39 2.15 -15.61
C VAL A 36 2.19 2.30 -14.32
N TYR A 37 3.46 2.69 -14.42
CA TYR A 37 4.31 2.90 -13.25
C TYR A 37 3.86 4.09 -12.39
N LYS A 38 3.59 5.25 -13.00
CA LYS A 38 3.12 6.45 -12.29
C LYS A 38 1.80 6.19 -11.58
N ARG A 39 0.87 5.47 -12.22
CA ARG A 39 -0.40 5.10 -11.61
C ARG A 39 -0.21 4.17 -10.42
N GLY A 40 0.64 3.14 -10.55
CA GLY A 40 0.94 2.23 -9.44
C GLY A 40 1.66 2.90 -8.26
N GLN A 41 2.54 3.87 -8.53
CA GLN A 41 3.15 4.69 -7.47
C GLN A 41 2.10 5.52 -6.73
N ARG A 42 1.22 6.18 -7.46
CA ARG A 42 0.13 6.98 -6.89
C ARG A 42 -0.82 6.13 -6.04
N GLU A 43 -1.21 4.95 -6.51
CA GLU A 43 -2.05 4.01 -5.76
C GLU A 43 -1.39 3.62 -4.43
N ARG A 44 -0.07 3.33 -4.42
CA ARG A 44 0.66 3.03 -3.19
C ARG A 44 0.73 4.21 -2.23
N LEU A 45 0.89 5.43 -2.73
CA LEU A 45 0.87 6.64 -1.90
C LEU A 45 -0.51 6.87 -1.28
N GLU A 46 -1.58 6.68 -2.06
CA GLU A 46 -2.96 6.77 -1.59
C GLU A 46 -3.26 5.71 -0.52
N GLN A 47 -2.84 4.46 -0.74
CA GLN A 47 -2.95 3.39 0.26
C GLN A 47 -2.15 3.69 1.54
N ARG A 48 -0.92 4.19 1.41
CA ARG A 48 -0.10 4.60 2.56
C ARG A 48 -0.76 5.73 3.34
N GLY A 49 -1.30 6.73 2.67
CA GLY A 49 -2.02 7.82 3.32
C GLY A 49 -3.25 7.34 4.07
N SER A 50 -4.02 6.43 3.47
CA SER A 50 -5.19 5.79 4.10
C SER A 50 -4.79 4.98 5.35
N LEU A 51 -3.75 4.15 5.25
CA LEU A 51 -3.23 3.37 6.38
C LEU A 51 -2.72 4.26 7.51
N GLN A 52 -1.98 5.33 7.19
CA GLN A 52 -1.53 6.30 8.19
C GLN A 52 -2.71 6.97 8.89
N GLN A 53 -3.77 7.30 8.16
CA GLN A 53 -4.96 7.90 8.76
C GLN A 53 -5.69 6.90 9.67
N ALA A 54 -5.80 5.63 9.26
CA ALA A 54 -6.36 4.57 10.08
C ALA A 54 -5.55 4.38 11.38
N ALA A 55 -4.22 4.32 11.27
CA ALA A 55 -3.32 4.23 12.43
C ALA A 55 -3.53 5.40 13.41
N ARG A 56 -3.59 6.64 12.92
CA ARG A 56 -3.85 7.83 13.76
C ARG A 56 -5.18 7.74 14.49
N ASN A 57 -6.23 7.24 13.81
CA ASN A 57 -7.55 7.10 14.40
C ASN A 57 -7.55 6.03 15.50
N LEU A 58 -6.92 4.87 15.24
CA LEU A 58 -6.76 3.80 16.23
C LEU A 58 -5.95 4.27 17.45
N CYS A 59 -4.81 4.93 17.25
CA CYS A 59 -4.00 5.48 18.34
C CYS A 59 -4.78 6.50 19.18
N ARG A 60 -5.57 7.37 18.54
CA ARG A 60 -6.43 8.33 19.25
C ARG A 60 -7.50 7.62 20.07
N SER A 61 -8.14 6.59 19.49
CA SER A 61 -9.16 5.79 20.17
C SER A 61 -8.58 5.08 21.40
N ALA A 62 -7.47 4.36 21.23
CA ALA A 62 -6.77 3.68 22.31
C ALA A 62 -6.32 4.67 23.40
N GLY A 63 -5.76 5.83 23.02
CA GLY A 63 -5.36 6.86 23.98
C GLY A 63 -6.54 7.43 24.79
N SER A 64 -7.71 7.60 24.17
CA SER A 64 -8.92 8.04 24.86
C SER A 64 -9.43 7.01 25.87
N MET A 65 -9.39 5.71 25.53
CA MET A 65 -9.80 4.64 26.43
C MET A 65 -8.83 4.48 27.61
N VAL A 66 -7.52 4.58 27.35
CA VAL A 66 -6.49 4.57 28.40
C VAL A 66 -6.65 5.75 29.37
N ALA A 67 -7.06 6.93 28.87
CA ALA A 67 -7.34 8.08 29.74
C ALA A 67 -8.55 7.87 30.67
N GLN A 68 -9.42 6.89 30.39
CA GLN A 68 -10.62 6.56 31.17
C GLN A 68 -10.48 5.20 31.89
N MET A 69 -9.26 4.67 31.99
CA MET A 69 -8.97 3.29 32.39
C MET A 69 -9.40 2.95 33.82
N GLU A 70 -9.56 3.92 34.71
CA GLU A 70 -9.92 3.69 36.12
C GLU A 70 -11.36 3.18 36.31
N ASP A 71 -12.28 3.49 35.39
CA ASP A 71 -13.71 3.13 35.46
C ASP A 71 -14.12 2.11 34.39
N MET A 72 -13.15 1.44 33.79
CA MET A 72 -13.35 0.65 32.57
C MET A 72 -13.92 -0.75 32.87
N ASP A 73 -15.01 -1.11 32.20
CA ASP A 73 -15.65 -2.41 32.39
C ASP A 73 -14.99 -3.55 31.57
N ALA A 74 -15.40 -4.79 31.81
CA ALA A 74 -14.83 -5.96 31.14
C ALA A 74 -15.08 -5.99 29.61
N LYS A 75 -16.08 -5.27 29.11
CA LYS A 75 -16.36 -5.12 27.68
C LYS A 75 -15.42 -4.08 27.07
N GLU A 76 -15.27 -2.94 27.72
CA GLU A 76 -14.35 -1.87 27.30
C GLU A 76 -12.89 -2.34 27.30
N LEU A 77 -12.49 -3.17 28.27
CA LEU A 77 -11.18 -3.81 28.29
C LEU A 77 -10.95 -4.73 27.06
N LYS A 78 -11.98 -5.45 26.61
CA LYS A 78 -11.90 -6.29 25.40
C LYS A 78 -11.80 -5.44 24.14
N GLU A 79 -12.53 -4.32 24.07
CA GLU A 79 -12.46 -3.37 22.96
C GLU A 79 -11.06 -2.73 22.87
N LEU A 80 -10.48 -2.31 23.99
CA LEU A 80 -9.10 -1.79 24.02
C LEU A 80 -8.09 -2.86 23.56
N THR A 81 -8.26 -4.11 24.01
CA THR A 81 -7.42 -5.23 23.57
C THR A 81 -7.53 -5.48 22.05
N ALA A 82 -8.72 -5.36 21.48
CA ALA A 82 -8.94 -5.49 20.04
C ALA A 82 -8.24 -4.36 19.27
N LEU A 83 -8.38 -3.11 19.71
CA LEU A 83 -7.72 -1.96 19.09
C LEU A 83 -6.19 -2.09 19.10
N LEU A 84 -5.61 -2.57 20.20
CA LEU A 84 -4.16 -2.81 20.30
C LEU A 84 -3.70 -3.90 19.33
N ARG A 85 -4.47 -4.97 19.14
CA ARG A 85 -4.17 -6.02 18.14
C ARG A 85 -4.22 -5.49 16.72
N GLU A 86 -5.19 -4.63 16.42
CA GLU A 86 -5.29 -3.99 15.11
C GLU A 86 -4.09 -3.08 14.85
N LEU A 87 -3.63 -2.32 15.87
CA LEU A 87 -2.43 -1.48 15.76
C LEU A 87 -1.18 -2.32 15.48
N VAL A 88 -0.96 -3.44 16.18
CA VAL A 88 0.16 -4.35 15.93
C VAL A 88 0.10 -4.94 14.52
N THR A 89 -1.07 -5.39 14.08
CA THR A 89 -1.26 -5.93 12.73
C THR A 89 -0.97 -4.87 11.66
N LEU A 90 -1.31 -3.61 11.94
CA LEU A 90 -1.06 -2.50 11.03
C LEU A 90 0.43 -2.15 10.98
N GLU A 91 1.14 -2.21 12.11
CA GLU A 91 2.60 -2.06 12.19
C GLU A 91 3.30 -3.10 11.29
N GLU A 92 2.98 -4.39 11.44
CA GLU A 92 3.54 -5.48 10.62
C GLU A 92 3.31 -5.29 9.12
N ARG A 93 2.14 -4.75 8.72
CA ARG A 93 1.81 -4.45 7.33
C ARG A 93 2.57 -3.25 6.77
N THR A 94 2.97 -2.31 7.63
CA THR A 94 3.73 -1.11 7.24
C THR A 94 5.25 -1.27 7.34
N ASP A 95 5.73 -2.18 8.20
CA ASP A 95 7.15 -2.52 8.38
C ASP A 95 7.70 -3.32 7.19
N LYS A 96 6.81 -4.05 6.49
CA LYS A 96 7.03 -4.44 5.10
C LYS A 96 6.87 -3.24 4.17
N GLY A 97 7.77 -2.26 4.30
CA GLY A 97 8.14 -1.38 3.19
C GLY A 97 8.44 -2.24 1.96
N PRO A 98 8.40 -1.69 0.71
CA PRO A 98 8.73 -2.48 -0.47
C PRO A 98 10.03 -3.19 -0.15
N GLU A 99 9.97 -4.52 -0.08
CA GLU A 99 11.14 -5.34 0.16
C GLU A 99 12.10 -4.82 -0.88
N THR A 100 13.10 -4.05 -0.44
CA THR A 100 14.14 -3.60 -1.32
C THR A 100 14.87 -4.89 -1.54
N VAL A 101 14.39 -5.65 -2.52
CA VAL A 101 15.16 -6.62 -3.24
C VAL A 101 16.33 -5.78 -3.68
N LYS A 102 17.40 -5.84 -2.89
CA LYS A 102 18.73 -5.47 -3.32
C LYS A 102 18.98 -6.44 -4.46
N VAL A 103 18.52 -6.06 -5.65
CA VAL A 103 18.98 -6.65 -6.88
C VAL A 103 20.44 -6.29 -6.87
N VAL A 104 21.25 -7.21 -6.38
CA VAL A 104 22.67 -7.24 -6.68
C VAL A 104 22.69 -7.35 -8.19
N LEU A 105 22.83 -6.22 -8.88
CA LEU A 105 23.16 -6.16 -10.29
C LEU A 105 24.61 -6.62 -10.42
N ALA A 106 24.85 -7.89 -10.08
CA ALA A 106 25.99 -8.61 -10.57
C ALA A 106 25.63 -9.00 -12.01
N LYS A 107 26.14 -8.17 -12.93
CA LYS A 107 26.69 -8.62 -14.22
C LYS A 107 25.81 -8.69 -15.47
N GLU A 108 24.81 -7.81 -15.63
CA GLU A 108 24.18 -7.56 -16.95
C GLU A 108 23.96 -6.06 -17.23
N ALA A 109 24.94 -5.22 -16.89
CA ALA A 109 25.00 -3.82 -17.30
C ALA A 109 25.73 -3.61 -18.65
N GLU A 110 26.00 -4.68 -19.41
CA GLU A 110 26.73 -4.63 -20.68
C GLU A 110 25.85 -4.68 -21.94
N GLU A 111 24.52 -4.56 -21.84
CA GLU A 111 23.63 -4.47 -23.02
C GLU A 111 22.88 -3.13 -23.15
N TRP A 112 23.42 -2.06 -22.56
CA TRP A 112 23.16 -0.70 -23.06
C TRP A 112 24.15 -0.33 -24.18
N SER A 113 24.40 -1.25 -25.11
CA SER A 113 25.23 -1.04 -26.28
C SER A 113 24.56 -1.62 -27.54
N ARG A 114 23.57 -0.88 -28.05
CA ARG A 114 23.42 -0.52 -29.48
C ARG A 114 22.14 0.27 -29.72
#